data_AF-A0A0F9GVN8-F1
#
_entry.id   AF-A0A0F9GVN8-F1
#
_cell.length_a   1.000
_cell.length_b   1.000
_cell.length_c   1.000
_cell.angle_alpha   90.00
_cell.angle_beta   90.00
_cell.angle_gamma   90.00
#
_symmetry.space_group_name_H-M   'P 1'
#
loop_
_entity.id
_entity.type
_entity.pdbx_description
1 polymer ?
#
loop_
_entity_poly.entity_id
_entity_poly.type
_entity_poly.pdbx_seq_one_letter_code
_entity_poly.pdbx_strand_id
1 'polypeptide(L)'
;MSSKNKEQTVGRPEPEFKFSIGTIIWIIIGFVASWINMLIILDSMEIWSYLTIIFTTIIPTVIIALKNRYWGYGYLGGFAIAGFPFLIIVDPFIGGYTFATALFIFIILWLIFWMAWRSLSSIKQV
;
A
#
# COMPACT_ATOMS: atom_id res chain seq x y z
N MET A 1 36.09 -2.35 11.26
CA MET A 1 34.87 -2.46 10.42
C MET A 1 33.81 -1.59 11.10
N SER A 2 33.56 -0.38 10.59
CA SER A 2 32.63 0.57 11.22
C SER A 2 31.20 0.04 11.06
N SER A 3 30.57 -0.35 12.16
CA SER A 3 29.14 -0.63 12.19
C SER A 3 28.41 0.69 11.96
N LYS A 4 27.98 0.95 10.72
CA LYS A 4 26.97 1.96 10.46
C LYS A 4 25.75 1.58 11.31
N ASN A 5 25.54 2.28 12.42
CA ASN A 5 24.31 2.20 13.19
C ASN A 5 23.16 2.42 12.19
N LYS A 6 22.37 1.38 11.94
CA LYS A 6 21.13 1.51 11.17
C LYS A 6 20.21 2.35 12.03
N GLU A 7 20.19 3.66 11.78
CA GLU A 7 19.29 4.57 12.48
C GLU A 7 17.86 4.05 12.39
N GLN A 8 17.24 3.84 13.55
CA GLN A 8 15.86 3.39 13.65
C GLN A 8 14.94 4.54 13.22
N THR A 9 14.25 4.37 12.09
CA THR A 9 13.39 5.40 11.47
C THR A 9 12.00 5.49 12.12
N VAL A 10 11.67 4.54 12.99
CA VAL A 10 10.34 4.40 13.62
C VAL A 10 10.29 5.22 14.92
N GLY A 11 9.30 6.12 15.05
CA GLY A 11 9.08 6.92 16.27
C GLY A 11 9.68 8.34 16.28
N ARG A 12 10.26 8.82 15.16
CA ARG A 12 10.67 10.23 15.01
C ARG A 12 9.44 11.16 15.01
N PRO A 13 9.55 12.46 15.31
CA PRO A 13 8.46 13.41 15.03
C PRO A 13 8.06 13.31 13.56
N GLU A 14 6.74 13.32 13.27
CA GLU A 14 6.24 13.06 11.91
C GLU A 14 6.87 14.06 10.93
N PRO A 15 7.65 13.59 9.93
CA PRO A 15 7.99 14.46 8.83
C PRO A 15 6.68 14.77 8.10
N GLU A 16 6.44 16.05 7.80
CA GLU A 16 5.30 16.47 6.97
C GLU A 16 5.18 15.56 5.73
N PHE A 17 3.95 15.24 5.32
CA PHE A 17 3.71 14.39 4.15
C PHE A 17 4.35 15.03 2.92
N LYS A 18 5.53 14.57 2.52
CA LYS A 18 6.24 15.05 1.34
C LYS A 18 5.92 14.14 0.18
N PHE A 19 5.12 14.63 -0.77
CA PHE A 19 4.92 13.99 -2.07
C PHE A 19 6.25 13.96 -2.82
N SER A 20 7.00 12.88 -2.62
CA SER A 20 8.32 12.69 -3.21
C SER A 20 8.23 11.97 -4.54
N ILE A 21 9.26 12.09 -5.37
CA ILE A 21 9.41 11.28 -6.60
C ILE A 21 9.28 9.78 -6.29
N GLY A 22 9.79 9.33 -5.14
CA GLY A 22 9.61 7.94 -4.71
C GLY A 22 8.14 7.56 -4.54
N THR A 23 7.32 8.43 -3.96
CA THR A 23 5.88 8.19 -3.80
C THR A 23 5.19 8.04 -5.17
N ILE A 24 5.55 8.87 -6.15
CA ILE A 24 5.02 8.80 -7.52
C ILE A 24 5.41 7.48 -8.19
N ILE A 25 6.66 7.04 -8.07
CA ILE A 25 7.12 5.76 -8.62
C ILE A 25 6.30 4.61 -8.03
N TRP A 26 6.07 4.61 -6.72
CA TRP A 26 5.30 3.55 -6.07
C TRP A 26 3.81 3.59 -6.43
N ILE A 27 3.22 4.76 -6.70
CA ILE A 27 1.87 4.88 -7.28
C ILE A 27 1.80 4.18 -8.62
N ILE A 28 2.75 4.43 -9.52
CA ILE A 28 2.77 3.80 -10.85
C ILE A 28 2.93 2.28 -10.72
N ILE A 29 3.84 1.81 -9.86
CA ILE A 29 4.04 0.37 -9.62
C ILE A 29 2.78 -0.27 -9.05
N GLY A 30 2.12 0.38 -8.08
CA GLY A 30 0.87 -0.09 -7.49
C GLY A 30 -0.25 -0.19 -8.52
N PHE A 31 -0.35 0.81 -9.40
CA PHE A 31 -1.33 0.82 -10.49
C PHE A 31 -1.14 -0.37 -11.43
N VAL A 32 0.09 -0.58 -11.91
CA VAL A 32 0.41 -1.69 -12.83
C VAL A 32 0.20 -3.05 -12.15
N ALA A 33 0.62 -3.19 -10.89
CA ALA A 33 0.43 -4.43 -10.13
C ALA A 33 -1.07 -4.78 -9.96
N SER A 34 -1.89 -3.79 -9.61
CA SER A 34 -3.35 -3.95 -9.51
C SER A 34 -3.98 -4.32 -10.85
N TRP A 35 -3.55 -3.67 -11.93
CA TRP A 35 -4.05 -3.97 -13.27
C TRP A 35 -3.77 -5.42 -13.66
N ILE A 36 -2.53 -5.88 -13.47
CA ILE A 36 -2.16 -7.28 -13.74
C ILE A 36 -2.96 -8.23 -12.85
N ASN A 37 -3.14 -7.89 -11.57
CA ASN A 37 -3.91 -8.72 -10.65
C ASN A 37 -5.37 -8.89 -11.07
N MET A 38 -6.02 -7.80 -11.48
CA MET A 38 -7.39 -7.83 -12.00
C MET A 38 -7.49 -8.61 -13.32
N LEU A 39 -6.48 -8.56 -14.20
CA LEU A 39 -6.44 -9.41 -15.40
C LEU A 39 -6.35 -10.90 -15.06
N ILE A 40 -5.58 -11.27 -14.03
CA ILE A 40 -5.52 -12.67 -13.56
C ILE A 40 -6.88 -13.12 -12.99
N ILE A 41 -7.57 -12.25 -12.27
CA ILE A 41 -8.93 -12.52 -11.77
C ILE A 41 -9.91 -12.66 -12.93
N LEU A 42 -9.79 -11.80 -13.93
CA LEU A 42 -10.62 -11.82 -15.13
C LEU A 42 -10.48 -13.14 -15.90
N ASP A 43 -9.25 -13.67 -16.01
CA ASP A 43 -8.97 -14.91 -16.71
C ASP A 43 -9.45 -16.16 -15.95
N SER A 44 -9.21 -16.19 -14.63
CA SER A 44 -9.55 -17.36 -13.80
C SER A 44 -11.01 -17.44 -13.39
N MET A 45 -11.69 -16.29 -13.15
CA MET A 45 -13.08 -16.23 -12.67
C MET A 45 -13.37 -17.02 -11.39
N GLU A 46 -12.34 -17.44 -10.66
CA GLU A 46 -12.48 -18.20 -9.42
C GLU A 46 -12.58 -17.27 -8.21
N ILE A 47 -13.38 -17.67 -7.21
CA ILE A 47 -13.52 -16.93 -5.95
C ILE A 47 -12.17 -16.77 -5.23
N TRP A 48 -11.29 -17.76 -5.36
CA TRP A 48 -9.96 -17.75 -4.74
C TRP A 48 -9.05 -16.67 -5.32
N SER A 49 -9.23 -16.32 -6.59
CA SER A 49 -8.45 -15.28 -7.25
C SER A 49 -8.66 -13.92 -6.62
N TYR A 50 -9.82 -13.65 -6.02
CA TYR A 50 -10.08 -12.40 -5.31
C TYR A 50 -9.24 -12.26 -4.02
N LEU A 51 -8.77 -13.36 -3.42
CA LEU A 51 -7.82 -13.29 -2.31
C LEU A 51 -6.46 -12.75 -2.74
N THR A 52 -6.11 -12.88 -4.03
CA THR A 52 -4.85 -12.36 -4.54
C THR A 52 -4.79 -10.84 -4.45
N ILE A 53 -5.93 -10.13 -4.49
CA ILE A 53 -6.01 -8.67 -4.23
C ILE A 53 -5.44 -8.36 -2.85
N ILE A 54 -5.83 -9.13 -1.83
CA ILE A 54 -5.42 -8.91 -0.44
C ILE A 54 -3.92 -9.16 -0.29
N PHE A 55 -3.40 -10.25 -0.86
CA PHE A 55 -1.97 -10.56 -0.77
C PHE A 55 -1.11 -9.56 -1.54
N THR A 56 -1.53 -9.18 -2.75
CA THR A 56 -0.81 -8.24 -3.60
C THR A 56 -0.92 -6.79 -3.10
N THR A 57 -1.94 -6.43 -2.33
CA THR A 57 -1.98 -5.14 -1.63
C THR A 57 -1.17 -5.15 -0.35
N ILE A 58 -1.45 -6.05 0.60
CA ILE A 58 -0.91 -5.98 1.97
C ILE A 58 0.60 -6.25 2.00
N ILE A 59 1.05 -7.36 1.41
CA ILE A 59 2.44 -7.81 1.57
C ILE A 59 3.41 -6.77 0.98
N PRO A 60 3.26 -6.34 -0.29
CA PRO A 60 4.14 -5.32 -0.85
C PRO A 60 4.06 -4.01 -0.09
N THR A 61 2.85 -3.56 0.27
CA THR A 61 2.67 -2.33 1.04
C THR A 61 3.48 -2.35 2.33
N VAL A 62 3.35 -3.41 3.14
CA VAL A 62 4.04 -3.51 4.43
C VAL A 62 5.55 -3.49 4.20
N ILE A 63 6.07 -4.27 3.25
CA ILE A 63 7.50 -4.31 2.93
C ILE A 63 8.03 -2.93 2.51
N ILE A 64 7.29 -2.21 1.67
CA ILE A 64 7.66 -0.87 1.20
C ILE A 64 7.56 0.13 2.36
N ALA A 65 6.49 0.07 3.15
CA ALA A 65 6.21 0.96 4.27
C ALA A 65 7.27 0.86 5.38
N LEU A 66 7.85 -0.33 5.59
CA LEU A 66 8.97 -0.52 6.51
C LEU A 66 10.21 0.30 6.11
N LYS A 67 10.43 0.54 4.82
CA LYS A 67 11.49 1.44 4.34
C LYS A 67 11.05 2.89 4.38
N ASN A 68 9.85 3.18 3.85
CA ASN A 68 9.26 4.50 3.86
C ASN A 68 7.73 4.39 3.81
N ARG A 69 7.08 4.83 4.89
CA ARG A 69 5.61 4.77 5.04
C ARG A 69 4.87 5.42 3.87
N TYR A 70 5.35 6.56 3.37
CA TYR A 70 4.72 7.29 2.27
C TYR A 70 4.82 6.56 0.94
N TRP A 71 5.85 5.75 0.75
CA TRP A 71 5.96 4.88 -0.43
C TRP A 71 4.95 3.74 -0.38
N GLY A 72 4.72 3.16 0.81
CA GLY A 72 3.67 2.17 1.01
C GLY A 72 2.27 2.75 0.73
N TYR A 73 2.00 3.96 1.21
CA TYR A 73 0.76 4.67 0.86
C TYR A 73 0.66 5.00 -0.64
N GLY A 74 1.77 5.36 -1.29
CA GLY A 74 1.82 5.55 -2.73
C GLY A 74 1.42 4.27 -3.47
N TYR A 75 2.00 3.13 -3.11
CA TYR A 75 1.66 1.84 -3.69
C TYR A 75 0.16 1.50 -3.53
N LEU A 76 -0.37 1.61 -2.31
CA LEU A 76 -1.81 1.39 -2.04
C LEU A 76 -2.71 2.32 -2.84
N GLY A 77 -2.36 3.60 -2.91
CA GLY A 77 -3.11 4.60 -3.66
C GLY A 77 -3.14 4.25 -5.14
N GLY A 78 -2.00 3.92 -5.73
CA GLY A 78 -1.92 3.45 -7.12
C GLY A 78 -2.75 2.19 -7.36
N PHE A 79 -2.68 1.24 -6.43
CA PHE A 79 -3.43 -0.01 -6.50
C PHE A 79 -4.94 0.22 -6.50
N ALA A 80 -5.43 1.09 -5.61
CA ALA A 80 -6.84 1.46 -5.54
C ALA A 80 -7.28 2.21 -6.81
N ILE A 81 -6.49 3.21 -7.25
CA ILE A 81 -6.81 4.04 -8.42
C ILE A 81 -6.97 3.19 -9.68
N ALA A 82 -6.17 2.12 -9.86
CA ALA A 82 -6.32 1.22 -11.00
C ALA A 82 -7.69 0.52 -11.08
N GLY A 83 -8.35 0.27 -9.95
CA GLY A 83 -9.69 -0.31 -9.92
C GLY A 83 -10.75 0.56 -10.59
N PHE A 84 -10.57 1.88 -10.58
CA PHE A 84 -11.54 2.83 -11.15
C PHE A 84 -11.63 2.77 -12.69
N PRO A 85 -10.54 2.88 -13.48
CA PRO A 85 -10.63 2.67 -14.92
C PRO A 85 -11.03 1.24 -15.28
N PHE A 86 -10.63 0.22 -14.51
CA PHE A 86 -11.04 -1.17 -14.77
C PHE A 86 -12.56 -1.36 -14.57
N LEU A 87 -13.14 -0.71 -13.56
CA LEU A 87 -14.58 -0.68 -13.30
C LEU A 87 -15.37 -0.10 -14.47
N ILE A 88 -14.82 0.89 -15.17
CA ILE A 88 -15.50 1.57 -16.28
C ILE A 88 -15.30 0.85 -17.61
N ILE A 89 -14.10 0.31 -17.86
CA ILE A 89 -13.66 -0.11 -19.20
C ILE A 89 -13.72 -1.64 -19.38
N VAL A 90 -13.59 -2.42 -18.31
CA VAL A 90 -13.38 -3.88 -18.42
C VAL A 90 -14.47 -4.65 -17.68
N ASP A 91 -14.51 -4.54 -16.34
CA ASP A 91 -15.48 -5.26 -15.52
C ASP A 91 -15.84 -4.47 -14.25
N PRO A 92 -17.12 -4.07 -14.08
CA PRO A 92 -17.56 -3.29 -12.94
C PRO A 92 -17.39 -3.98 -11.59
N PHE A 93 -17.57 -5.30 -11.54
CA PHE A 93 -17.52 -6.06 -10.30
C PHE A 93 -16.07 -6.19 -9.81
N ILE A 94 -15.16 -6.63 -10.69
CA ILE A 94 -13.74 -6.78 -10.37
C ILE A 94 -13.12 -5.42 -10.02
N GLY A 95 -13.36 -4.40 -10.85
CA GLY A 95 -12.82 -3.06 -10.62
C GLY A 95 -13.34 -2.44 -9.33
N GLY A 96 -14.65 -2.54 -9.08
CA GLY A 96 -15.30 -2.03 -7.87
C GLY A 96 -14.84 -2.75 -6.60
N TYR A 97 -14.78 -4.08 -6.64
CA TYR A 97 -14.29 -4.89 -5.53
C TYR A 97 -12.82 -4.58 -5.22
N THR A 98 -11.98 -4.44 -6.25
CA THR A 98 -10.56 -4.08 -6.10
C THR A 98 -10.39 -2.70 -5.46
N PHE A 99 -11.12 -1.69 -5.96
CA PHE A 99 -11.09 -0.34 -5.40
C PHE A 99 -11.54 -0.34 -3.92
N ALA A 100 -12.69 -0.95 -3.62
CA ALA A 100 -13.26 -0.99 -2.27
C ALA A 100 -12.32 -1.72 -1.29
N THR A 101 -11.77 -2.87 -1.70
CA THR A 101 -10.85 -3.66 -0.88
C THR A 101 -9.55 -2.91 -0.62
N ALA A 102 -8.94 -2.30 -1.64
CA ALA A 102 -7.72 -1.53 -1.49
C ALA A 102 -7.93 -0.28 -0.60
N LEU A 103 -9.06 0.41 -0.74
CA LEU A 103 -9.41 1.55 0.11
C LEU A 103 -9.62 1.12 1.57
N PHE A 104 -10.31 0.01 1.80
CA PHE A 104 -10.53 -0.54 3.13
C PHE A 104 -9.21 -0.94 3.81
N ILE A 105 -8.33 -1.63 3.08
CA ILE A 105 -6.98 -1.99 3.55
C ILE A 105 -6.15 -0.74 3.84
N PHE A 106 -6.23 0.29 2.99
CA PHE A 106 -5.55 1.57 3.23
C PHE A 106 -5.97 2.19 4.56
N ILE A 107 -7.28 2.25 4.84
CA ILE A 107 -7.80 2.80 6.10
C ILE A 107 -7.29 1.98 7.30
N ILE A 108 -7.37 0.65 7.24
CA ILE A 108 -6.89 -0.22 8.32
C ILE A 108 -5.40 0.01 8.59
N LEU A 109 -4.58 -0.05 7.55
CA LEU A 109 -3.14 0.12 7.69
C LEU A 109 -2.79 1.53 8.17
N TRP A 110 -3.50 2.55 7.69
CA TRP A 110 -3.33 3.91 8.16
C TRP A 110 -3.64 4.02 9.67
N LEU A 111 -4.73 3.43 10.15
CA LEU A 111 -5.07 3.40 11.58
C LEU A 111 -4.05 2.63 12.42
N ILE A 112 -3.59 1.46 11.94
CA ILE A 112 -2.56 0.67 12.62
C ILE A 112 -1.25 1.46 12.71
N PHE A 113 -0.80 2.04 11.59
CA PHE A 113 0.42 2.86 11.58
C PHE A 113 0.27 4.08 12.49
N TRP A 114 -0.90 4.71 12.50
CA TRP A 114 -1.18 5.86 13.36
C TRP A 114 -1.11 5.49 14.85
N MET A 115 -1.72 4.38 15.25
CA MET A 115 -1.66 3.88 16.63
C MET A 115 -0.25 3.44 17.03
N ALA A 116 0.40 2.63 16.19
CA ALA A 116 1.75 2.12 16.43
C ALA A 116 2.77 3.27 16.50
N TRP A 117 2.64 4.28 15.64
CA TRP A 117 3.52 5.44 15.63
C TRP A 117 3.40 6.26 16.90
N ARG A 118 2.17 6.56 17.35
CA ARG A 118 1.96 7.28 18.62
C ARG A 118 2.55 6.52 19.80
N SER A 119 2.35 5.21 19.84
CA SER A 119 2.96 4.33 20.85
C SER A 119 4.49 4.42 20.84
N LEU A 120 5.13 4.27 19.68
CA LEU A 120 6.59 4.33 19.56
C LEU A 120 7.17 5.72 19.89
N SER A 121 6.47 6.80 19.51
CA SER A 121 6.91 8.17 19.83
C SER A 121 6.90 8.48 21.33
N SER A 122 6.10 7.74 22.12
CA SER A 122 6.07 7.88 23.58
C SER A 122 7.22 7.19 24.30
N ILE A 123 7.95 6.30 23.62
CA ILE A 123 9.13 5.63 24.18
C ILE A 123 10.29 6.63 24.07
N LYS A 124 10.80 7.11 25.22
CA LYS A 124 12.01 7.94 25.27
C LYS A 124 13.15 7.19 24.57
N GLN A 125 13.64 7.76 23.48
CA GLN A 125 14.86 7.31 22.83
C GLN A 125 16.02 7.67 23.77
N VAL A 126 16.53 6.67 24.51
CA VAL A 126 17.73 6.80 25.35
C VAL A 126 18.97 6.68 24.48
#